data_AF-A0A7R8CYF9-F1
#
_entry.id   AF-A0A7R8CYF9-F1
#
_cell.length_a   1.000
_cell.length_b   1.000
_cell.length_c   1.000
_cell.angle_alpha   90.00
_cell.angle_beta   90.00
_cell.angle_gamma   90.00
#
_symmetry.space_group_name_H-M   'P 1'
#
loop_
_entity.id
_entity.type
_entity.pdbx_description
1 polymer ?
#
loop_
_entity_poly.entity_id
_entity_poly.type
_entity_poly.pdbx_seq_one_letter_code
_entity_poly.pdbx_strand_id
1 'polypeptide(L)'
;MSYLFPDLIGDRSSTTVSSSSLYPEEILPYLELKEDVYQAYKLLMARIKSSPLHGIVWRLSIVLNNVFCGVGGLKGAAHLLHSFMSEIRTRWETGHIIPGVAPGPPDHSYCLFHQKLQMINCCILKRRDFEGQIVGDGVQLVELDEEEEEEDEFFDCAEDEESDRTLPVWNRKPEGRQKRLDKEKLLEYDDFLYIPVCQDPAPMTEDQLAEKAAVMFQLGFDEEGSNLRAKMQSASLLSDMEAFKAANPGSVLGDFIRWHSPRDWYSETNDISPRMKNAGNIWIQNWEIAKPVPVKRQKRLFDYTIEADKALNYLSSLNPGEIAAELLPNLIHAGIVRCISEEYVESVPHVQDILNEAIQKLAKASRLQCPAEVQHFQSINDFETRNMFEKKKFIVAKFITKDSKDSIESFQNLAESLYNSSQAEIDIDGGSMGPCGLLIQTMFEDGQRAELMNFDQNSKVNKFPKAYSKEFILRTNAPKPHEFSKSGPQRLTCLLKSDELKIAGAFSTHLAYS
;
A
#
# COMPACT_ATOMS: atom_id res chain seq x y z
N MET A 1 9.86 14.59 9.65
CA MET A 1 9.05 13.92 10.69
C MET A 1 7.76 14.67 10.98
N SER A 2 7.79 15.97 11.31
CA SER A 2 6.59 16.79 11.55
C SER A 2 5.53 16.78 10.44
N TYR A 3 5.96 16.70 9.17
CA TYR A 3 5.05 16.58 8.03
C TYR A 3 4.30 15.24 7.96
N LEU A 4 4.90 14.17 8.50
CA LEU A 4 4.33 12.81 8.53
C LEU A 4 3.54 12.57 9.82
N PHE A 5 4.02 13.13 10.93
CA PHE A 5 3.46 12.97 12.27
C PHE A 5 3.41 14.35 12.93
N PRO A 6 2.37 15.15 12.64
CA PRO A 6 2.27 16.52 13.13
C PRO A 6 1.96 16.60 14.63
N ASP A 7 1.35 15.54 15.17
CA ASP A 7 1.15 15.29 16.59
C ASP A 7 2.47 15.09 17.38
N LEU A 8 3.63 15.06 16.71
CA LEU A 8 4.92 15.10 17.40
C LEU A 8 5.28 16.48 17.99
N ILE A 9 4.67 17.56 17.50
CA ILE A 9 4.97 18.93 17.94
C ILE A 9 3.91 19.44 18.95
N GLY A 10 2.78 18.74 19.10
CA GLY A 10 1.67 19.10 20.01
C GLY A 10 1.38 18.05 21.09
N ASP A 11 0.44 18.35 21.99
CA ASP A 11 0.02 17.42 23.05
C ASP A 11 -0.75 16.25 22.44
N ARG A 12 -0.30 15.01 22.68
CA ARG A 12 -0.88 13.77 22.10
C ARG A 12 -2.28 13.45 22.65
N SER A 13 -2.72 14.19 23.67
CA SER A 13 -3.94 13.98 24.46
C SER A 13 -5.23 14.49 23.80
N SER A 14 -5.15 15.34 22.75
CA SER A 14 -6.33 16.06 22.22
C SER A 14 -6.87 15.57 20.88
N THR A 15 -6.39 14.46 20.32
CA THR A 15 -6.83 13.99 19.00
C THR A 15 -8.16 13.22 19.09
N THR A 16 -9.25 13.95 19.31
CA THR A 16 -10.58 13.47 18.92
C THR A 16 -10.57 13.31 17.41
N VAL A 17 -10.51 12.06 16.93
CA VAL A 17 -10.58 11.72 15.52
C VAL A 17 -11.95 12.16 15.01
N SER A 18 -12.03 13.33 14.37
CA SER A 18 -13.15 13.64 13.49
C SER A 18 -13.15 12.61 12.36
N SER A 19 -14.29 11.99 12.12
CA SER A 19 -14.48 10.97 11.07
C SER A 19 -14.17 11.47 9.65
N SER A 20 -13.95 12.79 9.46
CA SER A 20 -13.71 13.40 8.16
C SER A 20 -12.27 13.86 7.89
N SER A 21 -11.39 13.98 8.90
CA SER A 21 -10.08 14.61 8.71
C SER A 21 -8.92 13.79 9.28
N LEU A 22 -8.13 13.22 8.36
CA LEU A 22 -7.01 12.30 8.65
C LEU A 22 -5.72 13.02 9.11
N TYR A 23 -5.71 14.35 9.09
CA TYR A 23 -4.65 15.25 9.57
C TYR A 23 -5.31 16.58 10.02
N PRO A 24 -4.68 17.41 10.88
CA PRO A 24 -5.18 18.76 11.15
C PRO A 24 -5.43 19.53 9.84
N GLU A 25 -6.54 20.27 9.72
CA GLU A 25 -6.93 21.03 8.51
C GLU A 25 -5.81 21.98 8.03
N GLU A 26 -4.99 22.47 8.96
CA GLU A 26 -3.83 23.34 8.73
C GLU A 26 -2.70 22.70 7.90
N ILE A 27 -2.68 21.37 7.78
CA ILE A 27 -1.59 20.58 7.16
C ILE A 27 -2.04 19.90 5.86
N LEU A 28 -3.34 19.91 5.57
CA LEU A 28 -3.84 19.60 4.24
C LEU A 28 -3.47 20.80 3.35
N PRO A 29 -2.58 20.65 2.35
CA PRO A 29 -2.62 21.60 1.27
C PRO A 29 -4.03 21.49 0.72
N TYR A 30 -4.77 22.59 0.71
CA TYR A 30 -5.99 22.74 -0.06
C TYR A 30 -5.66 22.50 -1.55
N LEU A 31 -5.44 21.24 -1.92
CA LEU A 31 -5.87 20.74 -3.22
C LEU A 31 -7.36 20.49 -3.04
N GLU A 32 -8.13 21.58 -2.91
CA GLU A 32 -9.52 21.56 -3.35
C GLU A 32 -9.45 21.27 -4.84
N LEU A 33 -9.42 19.97 -5.16
CA LEU A 33 -9.51 19.53 -6.52
C LEU A 33 -10.85 20.07 -7.02
N LYS A 34 -10.81 20.85 -8.09
CA LYS A 34 -12.01 21.24 -8.83
C LYS A 34 -12.83 19.95 -9.10
N GLU A 35 -14.15 20.03 -9.09
CA GLU A 35 -15.02 18.83 -9.12
C GLU A 35 -14.68 17.87 -10.27
N ASP A 36 -14.36 18.41 -11.44
CA ASP A 36 -13.86 17.70 -12.61
C ASP A 36 -12.55 16.94 -12.34
N VAL A 37 -11.59 17.57 -11.66
CA VAL A 37 -10.34 16.95 -11.23
C VAL A 37 -10.57 15.86 -10.19
N TYR A 38 -11.52 16.06 -9.28
CA TYR A 38 -11.89 15.05 -8.28
C TYR A 38 -12.54 13.82 -8.90
N GLN A 39 -13.38 13.98 -9.92
CA GLN A 39 -13.94 12.86 -10.69
C GLN A 39 -12.84 12.11 -11.47
N ALA A 40 -11.89 12.83 -12.09
CA ALA A 40 -10.74 12.20 -12.73
C ALA A 40 -9.88 11.41 -11.74
N TYR A 41 -9.68 11.96 -10.53
CA TYR A 41 -9.00 11.27 -9.42
C TYR A 41 -9.74 10.00 -8.97
N LYS A 42 -11.07 10.03 -8.86
CA LYS A 42 -11.86 8.82 -8.54
C LYS A 42 -11.69 7.72 -9.59
N LEU A 43 -11.73 8.09 -10.87
CA LEU A 43 -11.51 7.15 -11.98
C LEU A 43 -10.09 6.59 -11.99
N LEU A 44 -9.09 7.39 -11.59
CA LEU A 44 -7.71 6.97 -11.39
C LEU A 44 -7.61 5.92 -10.27
N MET A 45 -8.18 6.21 -9.10
CA MET A 45 -8.22 5.32 -7.93
C MET A 45 -8.93 4.01 -8.17
N ALA A 46 -9.91 3.97 -9.08
CA ALA A 46 -10.54 2.72 -9.49
C ALA A 46 -9.59 1.78 -10.27
N ARG A 47 -8.46 2.29 -10.78
CA ARG A 47 -7.55 1.53 -11.67
C ARG A 47 -6.23 1.16 -11.01
N ILE A 48 -5.72 2.02 -10.13
CA ILE A 48 -4.38 1.87 -9.52
C ILE A 48 -4.47 1.48 -8.05
N LYS A 49 -3.53 0.66 -7.60
CA LYS A 49 -3.35 0.30 -6.19
C LYS A 49 -2.39 1.28 -5.56
N SER A 50 -2.92 2.35 -4.97
CA SER A 50 -2.13 3.37 -4.28
C SER A 50 -2.71 3.65 -2.89
N SER A 51 -2.29 4.70 -2.22
CA SER A 51 -2.82 5.14 -0.93
C SER A 51 -3.74 6.34 -1.11
N PRO A 52 -4.60 6.64 -0.12
CA PRO A 52 -5.46 7.82 -0.15
C PRO A 52 -4.66 9.11 -0.38
N LEU A 53 -5.24 10.04 -1.13
CA LEU A 53 -4.73 11.40 -1.25
C LEU A 53 -4.48 12.02 0.13
N HIS A 54 -3.31 12.64 0.30
CA HIS A 54 -2.85 13.22 1.57
C HIS A 54 -2.70 12.24 2.74
N GLY A 55 -2.88 10.94 2.54
CA GLY A 55 -2.61 9.90 3.53
C GLY A 55 -1.13 9.82 3.90
N ILE A 56 -0.81 9.08 4.96
CA ILE A 56 0.58 9.01 5.46
C ILE A 56 1.54 8.37 4.45
N VAL A 57 1.10 7.34 3.71
CA VAL A 57 1.93 6.65 2.72
C VAL A 57 2.20 7.56 1.52
N TRP A 58 1.18 8.27 1.03
CA TRP A 58 1.32 9.33 0.03
C TRP A 58 2.37 10.37 0.43
N ARG A 59 2.25 10.90 1.65
CA ARG A 59 3.18 11.90 2.20
C ARG A 59 4.59 11.33 2.34
N LEU A 60 4.71 10.09 2.81
CA LEU A 60 5.99 9.39 2.94
C LEU A 60 6.68 9.27 1.58
N SER A 61 5.96 8.85 0.53
CA SER A 61 6.51 8.73 -0.83
C SER A 61 7.10 10.06 -1.34
N ILE A 62 6.38 11.16 -1.14
CA ILE A 62 6.83 12.50 -1.59
C ILE A 62 8.06 12.94 -0.80
N VAL A 63 8.01 12.85 0.54
CA VAL A 63 9.12 13.30 1.39
C VAL A 63 10.36 12.43 1.19
N LEU A 64 10.18 11.12 1.07
CA LEU A 64 11.28 10.20 0.83
C LEU A 64 11.98 10.51 -0.49
N ASN A 65 11.21 10.76 -1.56
CA ASN A 65 11.77 11.19 -2.85
C ASN A 65 12.52 12.53 -2.73
N ASN A 66 11.94 13.52 -2.05
CA ASN A 66 12.60 14.81 -1.86
C ASN A 66 13.89 14.71 -1.05
N VAL A 67 13.92 13.89 0.00
CA VAL A 67 15.14 13.65 0.80
C VAL A 67 16.19 12.91 -0.03
N PHE A 68 15.77 11.91 -0.80
CA PHE A 68 16.65 11.13 -1.67
C PHE A 68 17.28 12.01 -2.77
N CYS A 69 16.48 12.79 -3.48
CA CYS A 69 16.97 13.60 -4.60
C CYS A 69 17.62 14.93 -4.17
N GLY A 70 17.18 15.54 -3.07
CA GLY A 70 17.49 16.95 -2.78
C GLY A 70 18.37 17.22 -1.57
N VAL A 71 18.40 16.37 -0.54
CA VAL A 71 19.00 16.74 0.76
C VAL A 71 20.04 15.74 1.27
N GLY A 72 19.80 14.44 1.15
CA GLY A 72 20.59 13.43 1.87
C GLY A 72 20.92 12.16 1.09
N GLY A 73 20.49 12.05 -0.17
CA GLY A 73 20.74 10.85 -0.97
C GLY A 73 20.15 9.60 -0.31
N LEU A 74 20.78 8.46 -0.57
CA LEU A 74 20.41 7.18 0.03
C LEU A 74 20.50 7.18 1.56
N LYS A 75 21.48 7.88 2.14
CA LYS A 75 21.66 7.94 3.61
C LYS A 75 20.51 8.70 4.28
N GLY A 76 20.14 9.86 3.75
CA GLY A 76 19.01 10.64 4.25
C GLY A 76 17.69 9.87 4.13
N ALA A 77 17.48 9.19 3.00
CA ALA A 77 16.31 8.34 2.79
C ALA A 77 16.24 7.20 3.83
N ALA A 78 17.37 6.53 4.09
CA ALA A 78 17.45 5.48 5.11
C ALA A 78 17.17 6.02 6.52
N HIS A 79 17.71 7.18 6.89
CA HIS A 79 17.42 7.82 8.18
C HIS A 79 15.95 8.19 8.33
N LEU A 80 15.31 8.72 7.28
CA LEU A 80 13.88 9.02 7.28
C LEU A 80 13.04 7.75 7.47
N LEU A 81 13.35 6.69 6.73
CA LEU A 81 12.64 5.40 6.83
C LEU A 81 12.80 4.79 8.21
N HIS A 82 14.02 4.80 8.76
CA HIS A 82 14.27 4.33 10.12
C HIS A 82 13.45 5.12 11.14
N SER A 83 13.45 6.45 11.04
CA SER A 83 12.69 7.32 11.93
C SER A 83 11.18 7.09 11.79
N PHE A 84 10.70 6.88 10.57
CA PHE A 84 9.30 6.54 10.29
C PHE A 84 8.93 5.21 10.96
N MET A 85 9.71 4.15 10.73
CA MET A 85 9.44 2.82 11.27
C MET A 85 9.51 2.77 12.80
N SER A 86 10.51 3.44 13.38
CA SER A 86 10.62 3.57 14.84
C SER A 86 9.39 4.26 15.42
N GLU A 87 8.88 5.28 14.75
CA GLU A 87 7.73 6.04 15.22
C GLU A 87 6.40 5.28 15.05
N ILE A 88 6.26 4.43 14.02
CA ILE A 88 5.14 3.48 13.88
C ILE A 88 5.16 2.44 15.02
N ARG A 89 6.33 1.91 15.37
CA ARG A 89 6.50 0.96 16.48
C ARG A 89 6.13 1.60 17.82
N THR A 90 6.65 2.80 18.11
CA THR A 90 6.30 3.56 19.32
C THR A 90 4.79 3.78 19.43
N ARG A 91 4.10 4.03 18.32
CA ARG A 91 2.64 4.18 18.29
C ARG A 91 1.90 2.91 18.66
N TRP A 92 2.33 1.76 18.16
CA TRP A 92 1.79 0.47 18.58
C TRP A 92 1.98 0.25 20.09
N GLU A 93 3.21 0.44 20.59
CA GLU A 93 3.57 0.22 21.99
C GLU A 93 2.77 1.12 22.94
N THR A 94 2.65 2.41 22.58
CA THR A 94 1.93 3.43 23.37
C THR A 94 0.43 3.48 23.05
N GLY A 95 -0.05 2.64 22.14
CA GLY A 95 -1.45 2.60 21.72
C GLY A 95 -1.94 3.89 21.07
N HIS A 96 -1.11 4.67 20.37
CA HIS A 96 -1.51 5.88 19.64
C HIS A 96 -1.83 5.58 18.18
N ILE A 97 -2.98 6.03 17.67
CA ILE A 97 -3.39 5.82 16.27
C ILE A 97 -2.41 6.48 15.31
N ILE A 98 -2.11 5.79 14.21
CA ILE A 98 -1.30 6.31 13.11
C ILE A 98 -2.14 7.34 12.34
N PRO A 99 -1.71 8.60 12.23
CA PRO A 99 -2.44 9.64 11.48
C PRO A 99 -2.39 9.35 9.98
N GLY A 100 -3.30 9.93 9.20
CA GLY A 100 -3.30 9.74 7.75
C GLY A 100 -3.78 8.36 7.28
N VAL A 101 -4.37 7.56 8.17
CA VAL A 101 -4.86 6.20 7.91
C VAL A 101 -6.29 6.09 8.45
N ALA A 102 -7.25 5.76 7.58
CA ALA A 102 -8.66 5.69 7.96
C ALA A 102 -8.93 4.56 8.96
N PRO A 103 -9.85 4.74 9.92
CA PRO A 103 -10.27 3.67 10.81
C PRO A 103 -11.11 2.63 10.04
N GLY A 104 -11.06 1.38 10.50
CA GLY A 104 -11.78 0.27 9.88
C GLY A 104 -10.85 -0.80 9.30
N PRO A 105 -11.41 -1.90 8.79
CA PRO A 105 -10.63 -3.02 8.26
C PRO A 105 -9.75 -2.58 7.08
N PRO A 106 -8.66 -3.32 6.78
CA PRO A 106 -7.83 -3.05 5.61
C PRO A 106 -8.68 -2.98 4.33
N ASP A 107 -8.51 -1.89 3.57
CA ASP A 107 -9.24 -1.67 2.33
C ASP A 107 -8.40 -2.19 1.16
N HIS A 108 -8.92 -3.21 0.48
CA HIS A 108 -8.22 -3.89 -0.60
C HIS A 108 -8.21 -3.09 -1.91
N SER A 109 -8.79 -1.90 -1.96
CA SER A 109 -8.55 -0.97 -3.06
C SER A 109 -7.18 -0.28 -2.96
N TYR A 110 -6.58 -0.22 -1.76
CA TYR A 110 -5.29 0.43 -1.53
C TYR A 110 -4.09 -0.51 -1.69
N CYS A 111 -2.90 0.09 -1.79
CA CYS A 111 -1.63 -0.64 -1.79
C CYS A 111 -1.38 -1.38 -0.46
N LEU A 112 -0.63 -2.48 -0.54
CA LEU A 112 -0.38 -3.37 0.60
C LEU A 112 0.31 -2.63 1.76
N PHE A 113 1.29 -1.76 1.47
CA PHE A 113 1.92 -0.92 2.50
C PHE A 113 0.89 -0.12 3.31
N HIS A 114 -0.14 0.45 2.67
CA HIS A 114 -1.20 1.18 3.37
C HIS A 114 -2.11 0.24 4.17
N GLN A 115 -2.48 -0.91 3.60
CA GLN A 115 -3.27 -1.93 4.27
C GLN A 115 -2.61 -2.43 5.56
N LYS A 116 -1.27 -2.55 5.59
CA LYS A 116 -0.52 -2.93 6.80
C LYS A 116 -0.62 -1.86 7.90
N LEU A 117 -0.57 -0.58 7.54
CA LEU A 117 -0.81 0.50 8.50
C LEU A 117 -2.26 0.53 8.99
N GLN A 118 -3.25 0.22 8.12
CA GLN A 118 -4.65 0.04 8.53
C GLN A 118 -4.78 -1.10 9.53
N MET A 119 -4.11 -2.24 9.28
CA MET A 119 -4.09 -3.38 10.20
C MET A 119 -3.53 -2.99 11.57
N ILE A 120 -2.43 -2.22 11.63
CA ILE A 120 -1.88 -1.73 12.90
C ILE A 120 -2.89 -0.84 13.63
N ASN A 121 -3.56 0.08 12.94
CA ASN A 121 -4.62 0.90 13.56
C ASN A 121 -5.80 0.05 14.09
N CYS A 122 -6.23 -0.97 13.35
CA CYS A 122 -7.23 -1.95 13.83
C CYS A 122 -6.78 -2.61 15.14
N CYS A 123 -5.52 -3.06 15.19
CA CYS A 123 -4.97 -3.70 16.38
C CYS A 123 -4.95 -2.72 17.57
N ILE A 124 -4.54 -1.47 17.35
CA ILE A 124 -4.52 -0.44 18.41
C ILE A 124 -5.93 -0.19 18.95
N LEU A 125 -6.93 -0.07 18.08
CA LEU A 125 -8.31 0.12 18.51
C LEU A 125 -8.83 -1.07 19.32
N LYS A 126 -8.58 -2.31 18.85
CA LYS A 126 -8.99 -3.52 19.57
C LYS A 126 -8.28 -3.67 20.92
N ARG A 127 -6.99 -3.29 21.00
CA ARG A 127 -6.25 -3.23 22.27
C ARG A 127 -6.88 -2.22 23.24
N ARG A 128 -7.20 -1.01 22.78
CA ARG A 128 -7.86 0.02 23.60
C ARG A 128 -9.24 -0.41 24.09
N ASP A 129 -10.03 -1.04 23.23
CA ASP A 129 -11.35 -1.56 23.60
C ASP A 129 -11.22 -2.63 24.70
N PHE A 130 -10.21 -3.49 24.62
CA PHE A 130 -9.94 -4.51 25.62
C PHE A 130 -9.42 -3.93 26.94
N GLU A 131 -8.43 -3.04 26.90
CA GLU A 131 -7.90 -2.34 28.08
C GLU A 131 -9.00 -1.50 28.76
N GLY A 132 -9.84 -0.82 27.99
CA GLY A 132 -10.99 -0.07 28.50
C GLY A 132 -12.04 -0.95 29.17
N GLN A 133 -12.27 -2.17 28.65
CA GLN A 133 -13.14 -3.16 29.29
C GLN A 133 -12.57 -3.66 30.62
N ILE A 134 -11.26 -3.91 30.71
CA ILE A 134 -10.60 -4.35 31.95
C ILE A 134 -10.75 -3.29 33.06
N VAL A 135 -10.46 -2.03 32.74
CA VAL A 135 -10.58 -0.91 33.69
C VAL A 135 -12.04 -0.71 34.12
N GLY A 136 -12.99 -0.93 33.21
CA GLY A 136 -14.43 -0.85 33.49
C GLY A 136 -14.98 -1.96 34.39
N ASP A 137 -14.45 -3.18 34.27
CA ASP A 137 -14.86 -4.35 35.08
C ASP A 137 -14.08 -4.49 36.41
N GLY A 138 -13.11 -3.61 36.70
CA GLY A 138 -12.37 -3.59 37.96
C GLY A 138 -11.45 -4.80 38.17
N VAL A 139 -11.08 -5.50 37.10
CA VAL A 139 -10.21 -6.68 37.14
C VAL A 139 -8.74 -6.24 37.11
N GLN A 140 -7.95 -6.64 38.11
CA GLN A 140 -6.50 -6.43 38.11
C GLN A 140 -5.82 -7.36 37.11
N LEU A 141 -4.93 -6.80 36.29
CA LEU A 141 -4.00 -7.56 35.45
C LEU A 141 -3.13 -8.45 36.34
N VAL A 142 -3.33 -9.75 36.27
CA VAL A 142 -2.25 -10.71 36.53
C VAL A 142 -1.58 -10.88 35.18
N GLU A 143 -0.31 -10.48 35.07
CA GLU A 143 0.54 -10.86 33.93
C GLU A 143 0.52 -12.38 33.86
N LEU A 144 -0.20 -12.93 32.87
CA LEU A 144 -0.07 -14.33 32.52
C LEU A 144 1.28 -14.44 31.82
N ASP A 145 2.29 -14.96 32.53
CA ASP A 145 3.56 -15.37 31.93
C ASP A 145 3.25 -16.25 30.72
N GLU A 146 3.81 -15.88 29.55
CA GLU A 146 3.61 -16.53 28.24
C GLU A 146 4.33 -17.88 28.12
N GLU A 147 4.57 -18.60 29.22
CA GLU A 147 5.38 -19.83 29.23
C GLU A 147 4.60 -21.09 29.64
N GLU A 148 3.35 -21.31 29.20
CA GLU A 148 2.75 -22.66 29.23
C GLU A 148 1.83 -22.92 28.02
N GLU A 149 2.42 -23.03 26.83
CA GLU A 149 1.87 -23.86 25.75
C GLU A 149 2.79 -25.09 25.58
N GLU A 150 2.58 -26.13 26.39
CA GLU A 150 2.85 -27.55 26.07
C GLU A 150 2.55 -28.41 27.31
N GLU A 151 1.34 -28.99 27.39
CA GLU A 151 1.14 -30.40 27.78
C GLU A 151 -0.34 -30.80 27.66
N ASP A 152 -0.54 -32.03 27.22
CA ASP A 152 -1.82 -32.68 26.99
C ASP A 152 -2.75 -32.68 28.22
N GLU A 153 -3.75 -31.79 28.27
CA GLU A 153 -4.90 -31.99 29.17
C GLU A 153 -5.91 -32.95 28.53
N PHE A 154 -5.51 -34.22 28.60
CA PHE A 154 -6.38 -35.39 28.62
C PHE A 154 -7.65 -35.10 29.43
N PHE A 155 -8.80 -35.23 28.78
CA PHE A 155 -10.11 -34.92 29.33
C PHE A 155 -10.41 -35.87 30.50
N ASP A 156 -10.27 -35.41 31.74
CA ASP A 156 -10.67 -36.19 32.91
C ASP A 156 -12.22 -36.27 32.94
N CYS A 157 -12.73 -37.44 32.55
CA CYS A 157 -14.12 -37.80 32.68
C CYS A 157 -14.50 -37.86 34.17
N ALA A 158 -15.22 -36.85 34.66
CA ALA A 158 -15.98 -37.00 35.89
C ALA A 158 -17.21 -37.89 35.60
N GLU A 159 -17.16 -39.13 36.08
CA GLU A 159 -18.26 -40.09 36.07
C GLU A 159 -19.43 -39.61 36.95
N ASP A 160 -20.62 -39.64 36.32
CA ASP A 160 -21.97 -39.88 36.81
C ASP A 160 -22.42 -39.45 38.23
N GLU A 161 -23.40 -38.55 38.25
CA GLU A 161 -24.58 -38.72 39.11
C GLU A 161 -25.87 -38.57 38.28
N GLU A 162 -26.61 -39.67 38.18
CA GLU A 162 -28.01 -39.68 37.74
C GLU A 162 -28.86 -38.86 38.71
N SER A 163 -29.40 -37.72 38.26
CA SER A 163 -30.82 -37.37 38.45
C SER A 163 -31.16 -35.96 37.94
N ASP A 164 -32.35 -35.91 37.34
CA ASP A 164 -33.14 -34.73 36.95
C ASP A 164 -32.88 -34.13 35.57
N ARG A 165 -33.97 -33.86 34.83
CA ARG A 165 -33.98 -33.23 33.49
C ARG A 165 -33.64 -31.73 33.58
N THR A 166 -32.57 -31.41 34.29
CA THR A 166 -32.06 -30.05 34.42
C THR A 166 -30.82 -29.94 33.55
N LEU A 167 -30.81 -28.92 32.68
CA LEU A 167 -29.68 -28.60 31.83
C LEU A 167 -28.37 -28.63 32.66
N PRO A 168 -27.24 -29.11 32.09
CA PRO A 168 -25.94 -29.10 32.75
C PRO A 168 -25.64 -27.74 33.39
N VAL A 169 -24.86 -27.68 34.47
CA VAL A 169 -24.66 -26.44 35.27
C VAL A 169 -24.22 -25.25 34.40
N TRP A 170 -23.35 -25.48 33.41
CA TRP A 170 -22.88 -24.49 32.41
C TRP A 170 -23.95 -24.03 31.41
N ASN A 171 -25.12 -24.66 31.43
CA ASN A 171 -26.24 -24.49 30.52
C ASN A 171 -27.51 -24.03 31.26
N ARG A 172 -27.39 -23.50 32.50
CA ARG A 172 -28.52 -23.04 33.31
C ARG A 172 -28.79 -21.54 33.27
N LYS A 173 -27.79 -20.72 32.95
CA LYS A 173 -27.94 -19.26 32.89
C LYS A 173 -27.63 -18.76 31.49
N PRO A 174 -28.58 -18.13 30.79
CA PRO A 174 -28.30 -17.54 29.49
C PRO A 174 -27.34 -16.36 29.62
N GLU A 175 -26.30 -16.34 28.79
CA GLU A 175 -25.31 -15.27 28.71
C GLU A 175 -25.11 -14.82 27.25
N GLY A 176 -24.73 -13.57 27.03
CA GLY A 176 -24.43 -13.07 25.67
C GLY A 176 -25.64 -12.88 24.76
N ARG A 177 -26.85 -12.64 25.31
CA ARG A 177 -28.04 -12.28 24.53
C ARG A 177 -27.95 -10.82 24.04
N GLN A 178 -28.04 -10.59 22.73
CA GLN A 178 -28.09 -9.24 22.15
C GLN A 178 -29.53 -8.71 22.13
N LYS A 179 -30.42 -9.40 21.43
CA LYS A 179 -31.86 -9.09 21.35
C LYS A 179 -32.66 -10.35 21.05
N ARG A 180 -33.96 -10.30 21.29
CA ARG A 180 -34.87 -11.41 20.97
C ARG A 180 -35.13 -11.50 19.46
N LEU A 181 -35.20 -12.72 18.92
CA LEU A 181 -35.61 -12.97 17.54
C LEU A 181 -37.14 -13.01 17.45
N ASP A 182 -37.75 -11.82 17.34
CA ASP A 182 -39.19 -11.61 17.19
C ASP A 182 -40.06 -12.46 18.14
N LYS A 183 -41.02 -13.21 17.60
CA LYS A 183 -41.94 -14.08 18.37
C LYS A 183 -41.54 -15.55 18.37
N GLU A 184 -40.38 -15.88 17.80
CA GLU A 184 -39.91 -17.25 17.66
C GLU A 184 -39.54 -17.83 19.04
N LYS A 185 -39.96 -19.07 19.28
CA LYS A 185 -39.54 -19.89 20.43
C LYS A 185 -38.54 -20.95 19.99
N LEU A 186 -37.77 -21.46 20.96
CA LEU A 186 -36.93 -22.65 20.74
C LEU A 186 -37.80 -23.86 20.39
N LEU A 187 -37.27 -24.78 19.60
CA LEU A 187 -38.03 -25.94 19.10
C LEU A 187 -38.39 -26.94 20.20
N GLU A 188 -37.46 -27.20 21.12
CA GLU A 188 -37.61 -28.23 22.15
C GLU A 188 -37.79 -27.67 23.58
N TYR A 189 -37.51 -26.38 23.76
CA TYR A 189 -37.56 -25.72 25.06
C TYR A 189 -38.55 -24.54 25.04
N ASP A 190 -39.36 -24.37 26.09
CA ASP A 190 -40.36 -23.30 26.16
C ASP A 190 -39.76 -21.95 26.58
N ASP A 191 -38.72 -21.49 25.87
CA ASP A 191 -38.15 -20.14 25.97
C ASP A 191 -38.12 -19.47 24.59
N PHE A 192 -37.99 -18.15 24.59
CA PHE A 192 -37.84 -17.38 23.36
C PHE A 192 -36.45 -17.59 22.74
N LEU A 193 -36.38 -17.50 21.42
CA LEU A 193 -35.14 -17.53 20.69
C LEU A 193 -34.47 -16.14 20.75
N TYR A 194 -33.21 -16.08 21.16
CA TYR A 194 -32.40 -14.86 21.26
C TYR A 194 -31.25 -14.87 20.26
N ILE A 195 -30.96 -13.70 19.69
CA ILE A 195 -29.77 -13.46 18.88
C ILE A 195 -28.58 -13.34 19.84
N PRO A 196 -27.54 -14.19 19.72
CA PRO A 196 -26.33 -14.07 20.51
C PRO A 196 -25.49 -12.87 20.06
N VAL A 197 -24.67 -12.36 20.97
CA VAL A 197 -23.52 -11.54 20.61
C VAL A 197 -22.46 -12.48 20.03
N CYS A 198 -21.97 -12.21 18.83
CA CYS A 198 -20.91 -12.97 18.15
C CYS A 198 -19.60 -12.19 18.10
N GLN A 199 -18.50 -12.89 17.81
CA GLN A 199 -17.23 -12.24 17.52
C GLN A 199 -17.27 -11.58 16.13
N ASP A 200 -16.61 -10.43 15.99
CA ASP A 200 -16.39 -9.84 14.67
C ASP A 200 -15.45 -10.72 13.84
N PRO A 201 -15.65 -10.83 12.52
CA PRO A 201 -14.71 -11.52 11.65
C PRO A 201 -13.34 -10.83 11.70
N ALA A 202 -12.27 -11.63 11.73
CA ALA A 202 -10.91 -11.12 11.75
C ALA A 202 -10.63 -10.31 10.47
N PRO A 203 -10.25 -9.02 10.57
CA PRO A 203 -9.80 -8.26 9.41
C PRO A 203 -8.58 -8.91 8.80
N MET A 204 -8.43 -8.80 7.48
CA MET A 204 -7.33 -9.41 6.75
C MET A 204 -6.77 -8.44 5.72
N THR A 205 -5.44 -8.43 5.60
CA THR A 205 -4.77 -7.78 4.47
C THR A 205 -4.77 -8.69 3.24
N GLU A 206 -4.56 -8.08 2.09
CA GLU A 206 -4.63 -8.76 0.80
C GLU A 206 -3.62 -9.92 0.65
N ASP A 207 -2.41 -9.78 1.15
CA ASP A 207 -1.40 -10.85 1.18
C ASP A 207 -1.85 -12.04 2.02
N GLN A 208 -2.53 -11.81 3.14
CA GLN A 208 -3.08 -12.88 3.98
C GLN A 208 -4.24 -13.59 3.29
N LEU A 209 -5.06 -12.87 2.53
CA LEU A 209 -6.10 -13.49 1.70
C LEU A 209 -5.50 -14.34 0.59
N ALA A 210 -4.44 -13.86 -0.05
CA ALA A 210 -3.70 -14.59 -1.07
C ALA A 210 -3.09 -15.87 -0.51
N GLU A 211 -2.47 -15.79 0.66
CA GLU A 211 -1.90 -16.94 1.37
C GLU A 211 -2.99 -17.96 1.74
N LYS A 212 -4.10 -17.51 2.34
CA LYS A 212 -5.24 -18.39 2.63
C LYS A 212 -5.79 -19.05 1.37
N ALA A 213 -5.90 -18.32 0.25
CA ALA A 213 -6.33 -18.86 -1.03
C ALA A 213 -5.34 -19.90 -1.59
N ALA A 214 -4.03 -19.66 -1.49
CA ALA A 214 -3.00 -20.58 -1.93
C ALA A 214 -3.03 -21.89 -1.13
N VAL A 215 -3.14 -21.80 0.21
CA VAL A 215 -3.27 -22.98 1.08
C VAL A 215 -4.54 -23.77 0.74
N MET A 216 -5.67 -23.09 0.54
CA MET A 216 -6.92 -23.74 0.13
C MET A 216 -6.80 -24.45 -1.23
N PHE A 217 -6.07 -23.86 -2.17
CA PHE A 217 -5.84 -24.45 -3.49
C PHE A 217 -4.94 -25.69 -3.41
N GLN A 218 -3.89 -25.66 -2.58
CA GLN A 218 -2.97 -26.77 -2.38
C GLN A 218 -3.65 -28.02 -1.79
N LEU A 219 -4.73 -27.84 -1.04
CA LEU A 219 -5.51 -28.93 -0.46
C LEU A 219 -6.27 -29.78 -1.49
N GLY A 220 -6.25 -29.46 -2.79
CA GLY A 220 -6.86 -30.28 -3.84
C GLY A 220 -8.38 -30.10 -3.99
N PHE A 221 -9.04 -30.79 -4.91
CA PHE A 221 -10.51 -30.71 -5.11
C PHE A 221 -11.26 -32.00 -4.75
N ASP A 222 -10.55 -32.93 -4.14
CA ASP A 222 -11.04 -34.19 -3.61
C ASP A 222 -11.92 -33.99 -2.37
N GLU A 223 -12.63 -35.05 -1.97
CA GLU A 223 -13.55 -35.04 -0.82
C GLU A 223 -12.80 -34.78 0.49
N GLU A 224 -11.61 -35.36 0.66
CA GLU A 224 -10.73 -35.12 1.81
C GLU A 224 -10.25 -33.67 1.84
N GLY A 225 -9.76 -33.14 0.72
CA GLY A 225 -9.41 -31.73 0.56
C GLY A 225 -10.57 -30.77 0.84
N SER A 226 -11.78 -31.10 0.39
CA SER A 226 -13.01 -30.33 0.65
C SER A 226 -13.35 -30.29 2.14
N ASN A 227 -13.30 -31.43 2.82
CA ASN A 227 -13.53 -31.51 4.26
C ASN A 227 -12.47 -30.73 5.04
N LEU A 228 -11.20 -30.82 4.65
CA LEU A 228 -10.11 -30.12 5.32
C LEU A 228 -10.19 -28.60 5.12
N ARG A 229 -10.51 -28.11 3.91
CA ARG A 229 -10.78 -26.68 3.67
C ARG A 229 -11.91 -26.15 4.55
N ALA A 230 -13.02 -26.88 4.57
CA ALA A 230 -14.18 -26.45 5.32
C ALA A 230 -13.91 -26.51 6.83
N LYS A 231 -13.10 -27.46 7.32
CA LYS A 231 -12.59 -27.47 8.71
C LYS A 231 -11.70 -26.26 9.01
N MET A 232 -10.76 -25.89 8.12
CA MET A 232 -9.91 -24.70 8.29
C MET A 232 -10.71 -23.39 8.33
N GLN A 233 -11.83 -23.31 7.61
CA GLN A 233 -12.71 -22.15 7.61
C GLN A 233 -13.77 -22.17 8.71
N SER A 234 -13.81 -23.23 9.52
CA SER A 234 -14.92 -23.48 10.45
C SER A 234 -14.82 -22.71 11.78
N ALA A 235 -13.69 -22.03 12.04
CA ALA A 235 -13.44 -21.34 13.31
C ALA A 235 -14.52 -20.29 13.65
N SER A 236 -14.95 -19.48 12.67
CA SER A 236 -16.03 -18.50 12.87
C SER A 236 -17.37 -19.18 13.15
N LEU A 237 -17.67 -20.27 12.42
CA LEU A 237 -18.90 -21.03 12.61
C LEU A 237 -18.95 -21.67 14.00
N LEU A 238 -17.83 -22.24 14.46
CA LEU A 238 -17.71 -22.81 15.79
C LEU A 238 -17.93 -21.75 16.87
N SER A 239 -17.26 -20.61 16.77
CA SER A 239 -17.44 -19.46 17.68
C SER A 239 -18.90 -18.98 17.73
N ASP A 240 -19.57 -18.91 16.58
CA ASP A 240 -20.99 -18.53 16.50
C ASP A 240 -21.90 -19.57 17.18
N MET A 241 -21.63 -20.86 17.00
CA MET A 241 -22.37 -21.95 17.64
C MET A 241 -22.20 -21.94 19.16
N GLU A 242 -20.98 -21.70 19.65
CA GLU A 242 -20.69 -21.58 21.08
C GLU A 242 -21.45 -20.40 21.71
N ALA A 243 -21.42 -19.25 21.04
CA ALA A 243 -22.11 -18.04 21.49
C ALA A 243 -23.63 -18.25 21.50
N PHE A 244 -24.16 -18.92 20.47
CA PHE A 244 -25.57 -19.22 20.36
C PHE A 244 -26.06 -20.15 21.46
N LYS A 245 -25.32 -21.22 21.76
CA LYS A 245 -25.64 -22.14 22.87
C LYS A 245 -25.60 -21.44 24.23
N ALA A 246 -24.65 -20.53 24.44
CA ALA A 246 -24.59 -19.73 25.67
C ALA A 246 -25.80 -18.78 25.81
N ALA A 247 -26.26 -18.18 24.71
CA ALA A 247 -27.40 -17.28 24.70
C ALA A 247 -28.75 -18.01 24.78
N ASN A 248 -28.82 -19.23 24.25
CA ASN A 248 -30.04 -20.04 24.15
C ASN A 248 -29.84 -21.42 24.78
N PRO A 249 -29.87 -21.52 26.12
CA PRO A 249 -29.80 -22.80 26.78
C PRO A 249 -30.93 -23.74 26.36
N GLY A 250 -30.61 -24.99 26.08
CA GLY A 250 -31.57 -25.99 25.56
C GLY A 250 -31.87 -25.87 24.06
N SER A 251 -31.17 -25.00 23.32
CA SER A 251 -31.31 -24.92 21.87
C SER A 251 -30.81 -26.17 21.16
N VAL A 252 -31.42 -26.49 20.02
CA VAL A 252 -30.95 -27.53 19.09
C VAL A 252 -30.37 -26.92 17.81
N LEU A 253 -29.71 -27.75 16.99
CA LEU A 253 -29.11 -27.30 15.72
C LEU A 253 -30.15 -26.62 14.81
N GLY A 254 -31.40 -27.08 14.82
CA GLY A 254 -32.49 -26.44 14.09
C GLY A 254 -32.74 -24.98 14.51
N ASP A 255 -32.63 -24.67 15.80
CA ASP A 255 -32.75 -23.28 16.30
C ASP A 255 -31.61 -22.40 15.81
N PHE A 256 -30.39 -22.94 15.78
CA PHE A 256 -29.23 -22.23 15.25
C PHE A 256 -29.40 -21.94 13.76
N ILE A 257 -29.85 -22.92 12.97
CA ILE A 257 -30.04 -22.75 11.51
C ILE A 257 -31.15 -21.74 11.22
N ARG A 258 -32.25 -21.74 11.98
CA ARG A 258 -33.34 -20.75 11.86
C ARG A 258 -32.83 -19.31 11.98
N TRP A 259 -31.79 -19.09 12.77
CA TRP A 259 -31.17 -17.77 12.95
C TRP A 259 -30.01 -17.51 11.98
N HIS A 260 -29.05 -18.43 11.89
CA HIS A 260 -27.77 -18.23 11.19
C HIS A 260 -27.85 -18.48 9.68
N SER A 261 -28.64 -19.47 9.25
CA SER A 261 -28.92 -19.74 7.83
C SER A 261 -30.40 -20.04 7.59
N PRO A 262 -31.28 -19.03 7.63
CA PRO A 262 -32.72 -19.23 7.44
C PRO A 262 -33.09 -19.89 6.10
N ARG A 263 -32.20 -19.81 5.09
CA ARG A 263 -32.36 -20.44 3.78
C ARG A 263 -32.28 -21.97 3.82
N ASP A 264 -31.63 -22.52 4.85
CA ASP A 264 -31.46 -23.95 5.05
C ASP A 264 -32.49 -24.57 5.99
N TRP A 265 -33.44 -23.78 6.47
CA TRP A 265 -34.52 -24.23 7.33
C TRP A 265 -35.82 -24.40 6.54
N TYR A 266 -36.42 -25.59 6.59
CA TYR A 266 -37.72 -25.86 5.98
C TYR A 266 -38.80 -25.89 7.04
N SER A 267 -39.48 -24.74 7.20
CA SER A 267 -40.54 -24.53 8.18
C SER A 267 -41.76 -25.46 8.00
N GLU A 268 -42.03 -25.93 6.78
CA GLU A 268 -43.17 -26.83 6.48
C GLU A 268 -42.96 -28.23 7.04
N THR A 269 -41.73 -28.73 6.97
CA THR A 269 -41.35 -30.07 7.45
C THR A 269 -40.66 -30.04 8.81
N ASN A 270 -40.42 -28.83 9.35
CA ASN A 270 -39.64 -28.58 10.57
C ASN A 270 -38.26 -29.26 10.54
N ASP A 271 -37.56 -29.10 9.41
CA ASP A 271 -36.39 -29.92 9.07
C ASP A 271 -35.30 -29.12 8.35
N ILE A 272 -34.07 -29.63 8.38
CA ILE A 272 -32.91 -29.01 7.74
C ILE A 272 -32.80 -29.40 6.26
N SER A 273 -32.17 -28.55 5.46
CA SER A 273 -32.00 -28.80 4.02
C SER A 273 -31.22 -30.10 3.74
N PRO A 274 -31.52 -30.83 2.64
CA PRO A 274 -30.86 -32.10 2.32
C PRO A 274 -29.33 -32.02 2.29
N ARG A 275 -28.75 -30.89 1.85
CA ARG A 275 -27.30 -30.67 1.84
C ARG A 275 -26.68 -30.67 3.24
N MET A 276 -27.45 -30.30 4.27
CA MET A 276 -27.00 -30.30 5.66
C MET A 276 -27.09 -31.68 6.31
N LYS A 277 -27.87 -32.60 5.74
CA LYS A 277 -28.04 -33.98 6.24
C LYS A 277 -26.97 -34.96 5.76
N ASN A 278 -26.06 -34.51 4.89
CA ASN A 278 -24.99 -35.37 4.38
C ASN A 278 -24.14 -35.88 5.55
N ALA A 279 -23.81 -37.17 5.51
CA ALA A 279 -22.90 -37.77 6.50
C ALA A 279 -21.55 -37.03 6.45
N GLY A 280 -21.02 -36.65 7.62
CA GLY A 280 -19.79 -35.86 7.71
C GLY A 280 -19.97 -34.34 7.52
N ASN A 281 -21.20 -33.81 7.56
CA ASN A 281 -21.42 -32.38 7.47
C ASN A 281 -20.78 -31.62 8.65
N ILE A 282 -19.96 -30.62 8.33
CA ILE A 282 -19.19 -29.84 9.31
C ILE A 282 -20.08 -29.02 10.24
N TRP A 283 -21.29 -28.65 9.85
CA TRP A 283 -22.21 -27.95 10.74
C TRP A 283 -22.70 -28.86 11.86
N ILE A 284 -22.96 -30.14 11.56
CA ILE A 284 -23.35 -31.12 12.56
C ILE A 284 -22.16 -31.41 13.49
N GLN A 285 -20.98 -31.67 12.91
CA GLN A 285 -19.75 -31.93 13.67
C GLN A 285 -19.39 -30.75 14.60
N ASN A 286 -19.41 -29.52 14.08
CA ASN A 286 -19.14 -28.33 14.87
C ASN A 286 -20.18 -28.10 15.95
N TRP A 287 -21.45 -28.38 15.66
CA TRP A 287 -22.51 -28.27 16.65
C TRP A 287 -22.33 -29.28 17.78
N GLU A 288 -21.92 -30.51 17.49
CA GLU A 288 -21.67 -31.54 18.51
C GLU A 288 -20.52 -31.15 19.45
N ILE A 289 -19.43 -30.58 18.93
CA ILE A 289 -18.27 -30.17 19.74
C ILE A 289 -18.44 -28.80 20.42
N ALA A 290 -19.31 -27.92 19.89
CA ALA A 290 -19.49 -26.56 20.41
C ALA A 290 -20.00 -26.58 21.86
N LYS A 291 -19.30 -25.90 22.76
CA LYS A 291 -19.70 -25.73 24.16
C LYS A 291 -20.50 -24.42 24.33
N PRO A 292 -21.42 -24.31 25.32
CA PRO A 292 -22.11 -23.05 25.60
C PRO A 292 -21.16 -22.02 26.22
N VAL A 293 -20.38 -21.32 25.39
CA VAL A 293 -19.38 -20.34 25.84
C VAL A 293 -19.72 -18.95 25.27
N PRO A 294 -19.99 -17.94 26.11
CA PRO A 294 -20.25 -16.58 25.65
C PRO A 294 -18.98 -15.93 25.11
N VAL A 295 -19.11 -15.00 24.16
CA VAL A 295 -17.98 -14.34 23.46
C VAL A 295 -16.85 -13.85 24.37
N LYS A 296 -17.17 -13.29 25.55
CA LYS A 296 -16.17 -12.82 26.52
C LYS A 296 -15.18 -13.89 27.01
N ARG A 297 -15.55 -15.18 26.91
CA ARG A 297 -14.76 -16.33 27.35
C ARG A 297 -14.31 -17.22 26.19
N GLN A 298 -14.67 -16.89 24.96
CA GLN A 298 -14.25 -17.66 23.78
C GLN A 298 -12.81 -17.35 23.39
N LYS A 299 -12.17 -18.30 22.69
CA LYS A 299 -10.91 -18.04 22.00
C LYS A 299 -11.13 -16.93 20.95
N ARG A 300 -10.26 -15.93 20.94
CA ARG A 300 -10.36 -14.79 20.01
C ARG A 300 -10.11 -15.24 18.58
N LEU A 301 -11.00 -14.86 17.67
CA LEU A 301 -10.79 -15.04 16.23
C LEU A 301 -9.71 -14.08 15.68
N PHE A 302 -9.55 -12.94 16.33
CA PHE A 302 -8.57 -11.92 15.97
C PHE A 302 -7.64 -11.65 17.16
N ASP A 303 -6.41 -12.12 17.04
CA ASP A 303 -5.33 -11.78 17.97
C ASP A 303 -4.63 -10.50 17.50
N TYR A 304 -4.99 -9.37 18.11
CA TYR A 304 -4.44 -8.07 17.74
C TYR A 304 -2.94 -7.95 18.01
N THR A 305 -2.37 -8.74 18.93
CA THR A 305 -0.94 -8.67 19.27
C THR A 305 -0.13 -9.35 18.18
N ILE A 306 -0.52 -10.57 17.80
CA ILE A 306 0.12 -11.33 16.74
C ILE A 306 -0.03 -10.61 15.39
N GLU A 307 -1.22 -10.09 15.09
CA GLU A 307 -1.48 -9.42 13.80
C GLU A 307 -0.76 -8.07 13.68
N ALA A 308 -0.62 -7.33 14.78
CA ALA A 308 0.22 -6.12 14.80
C ALA A 308 1.69 -6.45 14.58
N ASP A 309 2.22 -7.48 15.25
CA ASP A 309 3.61 -7.89 15.10
C ASP A 309 3.92 -8.37 13.67
N LYS A 310 3.04 -9.20 13.08
CA LYS A 310 3.15 -9.59 11.66
C LYS A 310 3.19 -8.37 10.73
N ALA A 311 2.34 -7.38 10.95
CA ALA A 311 2.31 -6.17 10.12
C ALA A 311 3.58 -5.31 10.30
N LEU A 312 4.06 -5.15 11.53
CA LEU A 312 5.30 -4.42 11.84
C LEU A 312 6.54 -5.13 11.28
N ASN A 313 6.58 -6.46 11.38
CA ASN A 313 7.67 -7.28 10.86
C ASN A 313 7.71 -7.23 9.35
N TYR A 314 6.56 -7.30 8.66
CA TYR A 314 6.49 -7.09 7.22
C TYR A 314 7.14 -5.75 6.82
N LEU A 315 6.71 -4.64 7.45
CA LEU A 315 7.22 -3.32 7.12
C LEU A 315 8.72 -3.16 7.45
N SER A 316 9.19 -3.80 8.53
CA SER A 316 10.58 -3.73 8.97
C SER A 316 11.52 -4.63 8.18
N SER A 317 11.01 -5.70 7.55
CA SER A 317 11.80 -6.64 6.75
C SER A 317 12.11 -6.13 5.34
N LEU A 318 11.39 -5.11 4.87
CA LEU A 318 11.59 -4.58 3.51
C LEU A 318 12.97 -3.95 3.36
N ASN A 319 13.71 -4.37 2.34
CA ASN A 319 14.95 -3.73 1.96
C ASN A 319 14.70 -2.41 1.21
N PRO A 320 15.71 -1.52 1.06
CA PRO A 320 15.50 -0.21 0.41
C PRO A 320 14.94 -0.29 -1.01
N GLY A 321 15.27 -1.33 -1.78
CA GLY A 321 14.76 -1.53 -3.13
C GLY A 321 13.30 -1.97 -3.17
N GLU A 322 12.86 -2.74 -2.18
CA GLU A 322 11.47 -3.16 -1.96
C GLU A 322 10.62 -1.99 -1.45
N ILE A 323 11.12 -1.21 -0.48
CA ILE A 323 10.45 0.01 -0.02
C ILE A 323 10.26 0.98 -1.20
N ALA A 324 11.31 1.17 -2.02
CA ALA A 324 11.21 2.00 -3.20
C ALA A 324 10.17 1.45 -4.20
N ALA A 325 10.04 0.13 -4.33
CA ALA A 325 8.99 -0.47 -5.15
C ALA A 325 7.61 -0.14 -4.55
N GLU A 326 7.33 -0.51 -3.30
CA GLU A 326 6.05 -0.24 -2.59
C GLU A 326 5.60 1.23 -2.65
N LEU A 327 6.55 2.15 -2.57
CA LEU A 327 6.27 3.60 -2.55
C LEU A 327 6.23 4.24 -3.93
N LEU A 328 6.73 3.59 -4.98
CA LEU A 328 6.78 4.14 -6.34
C LEU A 328 5.39 4.43 -6.93
N PRO A 329 4.38 3.54 -6.82
CA PRO A 329 3.06 3.85 -7.35
C PRO A 329 2.43 5.08 -6.68
N ASN A 330 2.66 5.24 -5.38
CA ASN A 330 2.25 6.39 -4.60
C ASN A 330 2.93 7.69 -5.06
N LEU A 331 4.21 7.63 -5.39
CA LEU A 331 4.95 8.77 -5.93
C LEU A 331 4.45 9.18 -7.33
N ILE A 332 4.24 8.21 -8.22
CA ILE A 332 3.72 8.48 -9.58
C ILE A 332 2.29 9.00 -9.49
N HIS A 333 1.46 8.40 -8.62
CA HIS A 333 0.12 8.89 -8.33
C HIS A 333 0.17 10.36 -7.86
N ALA A 334 1.11 10.74 -6.98
CA ALA A 334 1.35 12.13 -6.59
C ALA A 334 1.72 13.04 -7.76
N GLY A 335 2.60 12.58 -8.65
CA GLY A 335 2.92 13.30 -9.89
C GLY A 335 1.71 13.52 -10.78
N ILE A 336 0.88 12.49 -10.99
CA ILE A 336 -0.32 12.57 -11.82
C ILE A 336 -1.32 13.57 -11.25
N VAL A 337 -1.63 13.50 -9.95
CA VAL A 337 -2.55 14.45 -9.32
C VAL A 337 -2.01 15.88 -9.39
N ARG A 338 -0.70 16.07 -9.16
CA ARG A 338 -0.06 17.37 -9.31
C ARG A 338 -0.20 17.91 -10.74
N CYS A 339 0.00 17.08 -11.75
CA CYS A 339 -0.20 17.47 -13.14
C CYS A 339 -1.66 17.87 -13.40
N ILE A 340 -2.63 17.05 -13.03
CA ILE A 340 -4.05 17.36 -13.29
C ILE A 340 -4.49 18.62 -12.53
N SER A 341 -3.92 18.89 -11.35
CA SER A 341 -4.24 20.07 -10.55
C SER A 341 -3.71 21.40 -11.11
N GLU A 342 -2.74 21.37 -12.03
CA GLU A 342 -2.06 22.57 -12.49
C GLU A 342 -2.76 23.17 -13.72
N GLU A 343 -3.15 24.44 -13.64
CA GLU A 343 -4.03 25.10 -14.64
C GLU A 343 -3.46 25.15 -16.06
N TYR A 344 -2.13 25.09 -16.21
CA TYR A 344 -1.50 25.19 -17.51
C TYR A 344 -1.34 23.84 -18.23
N VAL A 345 -1.72 22.72 -17.61
CA VAL A 345 -1.56 21.39 -18.20
C VAL A 345 -2.43 21.21 -19.45
N GLU A 346 -3.56 21.89 -19.54
CA GLU A 346 -4.41 21.89 -20.75
C GLU A 346 -3.72 22.50 -21.97
N SER A 347 -2.71 23.36 -21.77
CA SER A 347 -1.93 23.97 -22.85
C SER A 347 -0.87 23.04 -23.46
N VAL A 348 -0.70 21.84 -22.91
CA VAL A 348 0.30 20.87 -23.35
C VAL A 348 -0.31 19.95 -24.41
N PRO A 349 0.29 19.88 -25.62
CA PRO A 349 -0.14 18.94 -26.66
C PRO A 349 -0.12 17.49 -26.17
N HIS A 350 -1.15 16.71 -26.51
CA HIS A 350 -1.29 15.29 -26.18
C HIS A 350 -1.26 14.93 -24.69
N VAL A 351 -1.51 15.90 -23.80
CA VAL A 351 -1.39 15.69 -22.35
C VAL A 351 -2.33 14.60 -21.81
N GLN A 352 -3.54 14.51 -22.36
CA GLN A 352 -4.51 13.48 -22.00
C GLN A 352 -4.02 12.08 -22.40
N ASP A 353 -3.38 11.95 -23.56
CA ASP A 353 -2.81 10.68 -24.03
C ASP A 353 -1.65 10.25 -23.12
N ILE A 354 -0.78 11.19 -22.75
CA ILE A 354 0.35 10.96 -21.84
C ILE A 354 -0.14 10.53 -20.45
N LEU A 355 -1.14 11.23 -19.91
CA LEU A 355 -1.74 10.89 -18.63
C LEU A 355 -2.38 9.51 -18.70
N ASN A 356 -3.16 9.21 -19.73
CA ASN A 356 -3.78 7.90 -19.92
C ASN A 356 -2.73 6.78 -20.01
N GLU A 357 -1.64 6.98 -20.75
CA GLU A 357 -0.55 6.00 -20.85
C GLU A 357 0.15 5.80 -19.50
N ALA A 358 0.45 6.90 -18.78
CA ALA A 358 1.06 6.85 -17.45
C ALA A 358 0.16 6.11 -16.46
N ILE A 359 -1.16 6.35 -16.50
CA ILE A 359 -2.16 5.69 -15.66
C ILE A 359 -2.23 4.19 -15.99
N GLN A 360 -2.21 3.81 -17.26
CA GLN A 360 -2.24 2.40 -17.65
C GLN A 360 -0.97 1.65 -17.19
N LYS A 361 0.19 2.26 -17.37
CA LYS A 361 1.48 1.70 -16.89
C LYS A 361 1.51 1.60 -15.37
N LEU A 362 1.05 2.65 -14.67
CA LEU A 362 0.95 2.68 -13.22
C LEU A 362 -0.03 1.63 -12.69
N ALA A 363 -1.20 1.47 -13.31
CA ALA A 363 -2.17 0.45 -12.94
C ALA A 363 -1.54 -0.93 -12.96
N LYS A 364 -0.83 -1.27 -14.05
CA LYS A 364 -0.09 -2.53 -14.16
C LYS A 364 0.99 -2.66 -13.07
N ALA A 365 1.86 -1.67 -12.93
CA ALA A 365 2.96 -1.70 -11.96
C ALA A 365 2.48 -1.80 -10.50
N SER A 366 1.40 -1.11 -10.16
CA SER A 366 0.82 -1.11 -8.81
C SER A 366 0.24 -2.47 -8.41
N ARG A 367 -0.25 -3.25 -9.38
CA ARG A 367 -0.78 -4.60 -9.17
C ARG A 367 0.30 -5.66 -9.09
N LEU A 368 1.45 -5.43 -9.72
CA LEU A 368 2.63 -6.30 -9.62
C LEU A 368 3.26 -6.31 -8.22
N GLN A 369 2.83 -5.42 -7.33
CA GLN A 369 3.26 -5.39 -5.92
C GLN A 369 2.36 -6.25 -5.03
N CYS A 370 1.23 -6.70 -5.56
CA CYS A 370 0.34 -7.63 -4.89
C CYS A 370 0.66 -9.08 -5.32
N PRO A 371 1.14 -9.95 -4.43
CA PRO A 371 1.44 -11.34 -4.76
C PRO A 371 0.26 -12.11 -5.39
N ALA A 372 -0.98 -11.78 -4.99
CA ALA A 372 -2.20 -12.39 -5.54
C ALA A 372 -2.38 -12.04 -7.03
N GLU A 373 -2.11 -10.80 -7.40
CA GLU A 373 -2.29 -10.31 -8.77
C GLU A 373 -1.10 -10.71 -9.66
N VAL A 374 0.11 -10.81 -9.12
CA VAL A 374 1.32 -11.23 -9.85
C VAL A 374 1.17 -12.61 -10.51
N GLN A 375 0.44 -13.54 -9.89
CA GLN A 375 0.18 -14.87 -10.47
C GLN A 375 -0.57 -14.81 -11.80
N HIS A 376 -1.43 -13.80 -11.99
CA HIS A 376 -2.14 -13.56 -13.25
C HIS A 376 -1.29 -12.81 -14.29
N PHE A 377 -0.18 -12.18 -13.86
CA PHE A 377 0.68 -11.32 -14.68
C PHE A 377 2.06 -11.95 -15.01
N GLN A 378 2.25 -13.26 -14.83
CA GLN A 378 3.50 -14.02 -15.09
C GLN A 378 3.97 -14.07 -16.58
N SER A 379 3.91 -12.96 -17.30
CA SER A 379 4.49 -12.81 -18.63
C SER A 379 5.38 -11.58 -18.80
N ILE A 380 5.62 -10.78 -17.75
CA ILE A 380 6.33 -9.50 -17.92
C ILE A 380 7.70 -9.53 -17.26
N ASN A 381 8.69 -9.86 -18.08
CA ASN A 381 10.12 -9.75 -17.80
C ASN A 381 10.67 -8.35 -18.15
N ASP A 382 9.86 -7.29 -18.02
CA ASP A 382 10.25 -5.93 -18.44
C ASP A 382 10.61 -5.06 -17.24
N PHE A 383 11.83 -5.29 -16.75
CA PHE A 383 12.57 -4.39 -15.86
C PHE A 383 12.87 -3.01 -16.51
N GLU A 384 12.48 -2.80 -17.77
CA GLU A 384 12.63 -1.52 -18.50
C GLU A 384 11.72 -0.39 -18.01
N THR A 385 10.69 -0.68 -17.21
CA THR A 385 9.78 0.36 -16.69
C THR A 385 10.38 1.22 -15.58
N ARG A 386 11.51 0.82 -14.97
CA ARG A 386 12.20 1.61 -13.92
C ARG A 386 13.04 2.76 -14.49
N ASN A 387 13.62 2.60 -15.68
CA ASN A 387 14.46 3.63 -16.33
C ASN A 387 13.67 4.63 -17.19
N MET A 388 12.37 4.38 -17.42
CA MET A 388 11.55 5.25 -18.26
C MET A 388 10.97 6.45 -17.49
N PHE A 389 10.81 6.34 -16.18
CA PHE A 389 10.25 7.41 -15.34
C PHE A 389 11.26 8.53 -15.05
N GLU A 390 12.56 8.25 -14.98
CA GLU A 390 13.59 9.29 -14.77
C GLU A 390 13.90 10.11 -16.04
N LYS A 391 13.63 9.55 -17.23
CA LYS A 391 13.88 10.24 -18.52
C LYS A 391 12.67 10.95 -19.11
N LYS A 392 11.46 10.74 -18.57
CA LYS A 392 10.23 11.30 -19.15
C LYS A 392 9.47 12.18 -18.14
N LYS A 393 9.74 13.48 -18.29
CA LYS A 393 8.89 14.65 -17.96
C LYS A 393 8.84 15.11 -16.49
N PHE A 394 9.79 15.99 -16.15
CA PHE A 394 9.64 17.05 -15.13
C PHE A 394 9.68 18.47 -15.75
N ILE A 395 9.34 18.62 -17.04
CA ILE A 395 9.62 19.86 -17.81
C ILE A 395 8.36 20.69 -18.12
N VAL A 396 7.26 20.53 -17.40
CA VAL A 396 6.04 21.30 -17.73
C VAL A 396 5.58 22.26 -16.63
N ALA A 397 5.71 21.90 -15.35
CA ALA A 397 5.11 22.69 -14.27
C ALA A 397 5.84 24.02 -13.92
N LYS A 398 7.09 24.22 -14.35
CA LYS A 398 7.83 25.49 -14.13
C LYS A 398 8.05 26.30 -15.43
N PHE A 399 7.51 25.82 -16.56
CA PHE A 399 7.80 26.34 -17.90
C PHE A 399 6.83 27.42 -18.38
N ILE A 400 5.80 27.72 -17.59
CA ILE A 400 4.75 28.70 -17.95
C ILE A 400 4.73 29.82 -16.91
N THR A 401 5.90 30.38 -16.62
CA THR A 401 6.02 31.63 -15.86
C THR A 401 7.14 32.48 -16.47
N LYS A 402 6.86 33.12 -17.61
CA LYS A 402 7.30 34.48 -18.00
C LYS A 402 7.05 34.76 -19.49
N ASP A 403 6.04 35.59 -19.75
CA ASP A 403 5.97 36.66 -20.76
C ASP A 403 6.61 36.45 -22.15
N SER A 404 5.98 35.65 -23.02
CA SER A 404 5.67 35.99 -24.44
C SER A 404 5.02 34.79 -25.17
N LYS A 405 4.20 35.04 -26.21
CA LYS A 405 3.61 33.97 -27.04
C LYS A 405 4.66 33.08 -27.72
N ASP A 406 5.74 33.68 -28.21
CA ASP A 406 6.84 32.96 -28.89
C ASP A 406 7.58 32.01 -27.95
N SER A 407 7.62 32.34 -26.65
CA SER A 407 8.20 31.46 -25.64
C SER A 407 7.38 30.19 -25.47
N ILE A 408 6.05 30.32 -25.40
CA ILE A 408 5.12 29.19 -25.21
C ILE A 408 5.22 28.19 -26.37
N GLU A 409 5.28 28.67 -27.61
CA GLU A 409 5.42 27.81 -28.80
C GLU A 409 6.77 27.07 -28.81
N SER A 410 7.87 27.76 -28.51
CA SER A 410 9.19 27.11 -28.38
C SER A 410 9.21 26.05 -27.28
N PHE A 411 8.52 26.29 -26.16
CA PHE A 411 8.40 25.32 -25.07
C PHE A 411 7.52 24.12 -25.43
N GLN A 412 6.43 24.33 -26.17
CA GLN A 412 5.59 23.24 -26.68
C GLN A 412 6.39 22.35 -27.64
N ASN A 413 7.14 22.96 -28.57
CA ASN A 413 8.00 22.23 -29.51
C ASN A 413 9.11 21.43 -28.81
N LEU A 414 9.71 22.00 -27.75
CA LEU A 414 10.69 21.29 -26.93
C LEU A 414 10.05 20.11 -26.18
N ALA A 415 8.86 20.30 -25.61
CA ALA A 415 8.13 19.25 -24.89
C ALA A 415 7.66 18.13 -25.81
N GLU A 416 7.24 18.44 -27.04
CA GLU A 416 6.92 17.47 -28.09
C GLU A 416 8.17 16.73 -28.56
N SER A 417 9.28 17.43 -28.77
CA SER A 417 10.56 16.82 -29.14
C SER A 417 11.03 15.86 -28.04
N LEU A 418 11.02 16.27 -26.77
CA LEU A 418 11.30 15.40 -25.61
C LEU A 418 10.36 14.19 -25.51
N TYR A 419 9.12 14.34 -25.96
CA TYR A 419 8.12 13.27 -25.92
C TYR A 419 8.30 12.24 -27.04
N ASN A 420 8.52 12.74 -28.26
CA ASN A 420 8.60 11.95 -29.49
C ASN A 420 10.02 11.42 -29.77
N SER A 421 11.06 12.04 -29.20
CA SER A 421 12.44 11.62 -29.44
C SER A 421 12.80 10.39 -28.61
N SER A 422 13.13 9.29 -29.29
CA SER A 422 13.93 8.20 -28.72
C SER A 422 15.44 8.52 -28.69
N GLN A 423 15.83 9.73 -29.08
CA GLN A 423 17.21 10.20 -29.11
C GLN A 423 17.63 10.77 -27.74
N ALA A 424 18.90 10.60 -27.40
CA ALA A 424 19.47 11.06 -26.12
C ALA A 424 19.83 12.56 -26.10
N GLU A 425 19.80 13.22 -27.25
CA GLU A 425 20.20 14.60 -27.46
C GLU A 425 19.11 15.33 -28.24
N ILE A 426 18.77 16.55 -27.79
CA ILE A 426 17.71 17.37 -28.36
C ILE A 426 18.28 18.76 -28.57
N ASP A 427 18.16 19.26 -29.80
CA ASP A 427 18.55 20.62 -30.13
C ASP A 427 17.55 21.61 -29.52
N ILE A 428 18.09 22.65 -28.88
CA ILE A 428 17.30 23.72 -28.29
C ILE A 428 17.28 24.89 -29.27
N ASP A 429 16.08 25.28 -29.72
CA ASP A 429 15.90 26.43 -30.60
C ASP A 429 16.48 27.71 -29.99
N GLY A 430 17.34 28.39 -30.74
CA GLY A 430 18.09 29.56 -30.27
C GLY A 430 19.21 29.26 -29.27
N GLY A 431 19.45 27.98 -28.95
CA GLY A 431 20.50 27.51 -28.05
C GLY A 431 20.42 28.17 -26.67
N SER A 432 21.59 28.49 -26.11
CA SER A 432 21.72 29.13 -24.78
C SER A 432 21.08 30.52 -24.64
N MET A 433 20.75 31.16 -25.76
CA MET A 433 20.16 32.51 -25.81
C MET A 433 18.68 32.49 -26.18
N GLY A 434 18.14 31.33 -26.56
CA GLY A 434 16.72 31.14 -26.83
C GLY A 434 15.89 31.12 -25.54
N PRO A 435 14.56 31.27 -25.64
CA PRO A 435 13.66 31.28 -24.49
C PRO A 435 13.80 29.99 -23.66
N CYS A 436 13.90 28.84 -24.34
CA CYS A 436 14.16 27.55 -23.72
C CYS A 436 15.52 27.48 -23.01
N GLY A 437 16.59 27.92 -23.67
CA GLY A 437 17.95 27.87 -23.12
C GLY A 437 18.16 28.77 -21.91
N LEU A 438 17.54 29.96 -21.88
CA LEU A 438 17.59 30.88 -20.75
C LEU A 438 16.88 30.34 -19.52
N LEU A 439 15.73 29.69 -19.72
CA LEU A 439 15.01 29.06 -18.63
C LEU A 439 15.76 27.85 -18.09
N ILE A 440 16.31 27.00 -18.96
CA ILE A 440 17.15 25.86 -18.55
C ILE A 440 18.34 26.34 -17.71
N GLN A 441 19.03 27.41 -18.12
CA GLN A 441 20.09 28.04 -17.30
C GLN A 441 19.56 28.47 -15.92
N THR A 442 18.41 29.14 -15.89
CA THR A 442 17.80 29.59 -14.62
C THR A 442 17.46 28.40 -13.72
N MET A 443 16.96 27.29 -14.28
CA MET A 443 16.68 26.07 -13.52
C MET A 443 17.94 25.43 -12.94
N PHE A 444 19.03 25.38 -13.71
CA PHE A 444 20.32 24.90 -13.22
C PHE A 444 20.92 25.82 -12.16
N GLU A 445 20.75 27.14 -12.29
CA GLU A 445 21.15 28.12 -11.26
C GLU A 445 20.33 27.96 -9.98
N ASP A 446 19.00 27.85 -10.09
CA ASP A 446 18.09 27.61 -8.95
C ASP A 446 18.41 26.29 -8.24
N GLY A 447 18.63 25.22 -9.01
CA GLY A 447 19.00 23.90 -8.47
C GLY A 447 20.32 23.94 -7.72
N GLN A 448 21.36 24.55 -8.29
CA GLN A 448 22.64 24.72 -7.62
C GLN A 448 22.54 25.64 -6.39
N ARG A 449 21.73 26.71 -6.44
CA ARG A 449 21.47 27.56 -5.26
C ARG A 449 20.80 26.78 -4.14
N ALA A 450 19.83 25.92 -4.44
CA ALA A 450 19.16 25.07 -3.46
C ALA A 450 20.16 24.10 -2.78
N GLU A 451 21.10 23.53 -3.55
CA GLU A 451 22.19 22.70 -2.99
C GLU A 451 23.18 23.52 -2.13
N LEU A 452 23.46 24.77 -2.53
CA LEU A 452 24.40 25.67 -1.86
C LEU A 452 23.83 26.42 -0.66
N MET A 453 22.53 26.31 -0.33
CA MET A 453 21.97 26.95 0.87
C MET A 453 22.61 26.48 2.19
N ASN A 454 23.50 25.48 2.16
CA ASN A 454 24.35 25.06 3.28
C ASN A 454 25.74 25.72 3.34
N PHE A 455 26.17 26.52 2.35
CA PHE A 455 27.46 27.22 2.35
C PHE A 455 27.42 28.59 1.62
N ASP A 456 27.85 29.63 2.36
CA ASP A 456 28.28 30.99 1.98
C ASP A 456 27.62 31.68 0.76
N GLN A 457 26.87 32.76 1.03
CA GLN A 457 26.04 33.49 0.05
C GLN A 457 26.80 34.27 -1.04
N ASN A 458 28.14 34.24 -1.05
CA ASN A 458 28.98 35.08 -1.91
C ASN A 458 29.77 34.36 -3.01
N SER A 459 29.59 33.05 -3.21
CA SER A 459 30.26 32.34 -4.30
C SER A 459 29.54 32.54 -5.64
N LYS A 460 30.28 32.92 -6.70
CA LYS A 460 29.77 32.93 -8.08
C LYS A 460 29.31 31.52 -8.47
N VAL A 461 27.99 31.30 -8.56
CA VAL A 461 27.40 30.05 -9.04
C VAL A 461 27.62 29.96 -10.55
N ASN A 462 28.23 28.87 -11.02
CA ASN A 462 28.34 28.62 -12.46
C ASN A 462 26.96 28.25 -13.01
N LYS A 463 26.61 28.78 -14.19
CA LYS A 463 25.29 28.53 -14.80
C LYS A 463 24.96 27.06 -15.06
N PHE A 464 25.99 26.23 -15.23
CA PHE A 464 25.86 24.80 -15.45
C PHE A 464 26.83 24.01 -14.56
N PRO A 465 26.49 22.77 -14.18
CA PRO A 465 27.41 21.87 -13.52
C PRO A 465 28.60 21.52 -14.42
N LYS A 466 29.64 20.91 -13.84
CA LYS A 466 30.80 20.45 -14.61
C LYS A 466 30.33 19.49 -15.71
N ALA A 467 30.73 19.75 -16.95
CA ALA A 467 30.33 18.94 -18.10
C ALA A 467 30.64 17.45 -17.87
N TYR A 468 29.64 16.59 -18.13
CA TYR A 468 29.76 15.13 -17.99
C TYR A 468 30.79 14.55 -18.96
N SER A 469 30.83 15.07 -20.18
CA SER A 469 31.82 14.74 -21.20
C SER A 469 32.21 16.00 -21.99
N LYS A 470 33.41 15.99 -22.57
CA LYS A 470 33.89 17.02 -23.50
C LYS A 470 34.26 16.35 -24.82
N GLU A 471 33.65 16.78 -25.91
CA GLU A 471 34.03 16.32 -27.26
C GLU A 471 34.87 17.38 -27.96
N PHE A 472 36.00 16.96 -28.52
CA PHE A 472 36.88 17.78 -29.35
C PHE A 472 36.95 17.18 -30.75
N ILE A 473 36.64 17.98 -31.76
CA ILE A 473 36.71 17.55 -33.16
C ILE A 473 37.84 18.34 -33.84
N LEU A 474 38.95 17.67 -34.11
CA LEU A 474 40.01 18.22 -34.95
C LEU A 474 39.72 17.88 -36.40
N ARG A 475 39.71 18.89 -37.26
CA ARG A 475 39.60 18.77 -38.71
C ARG A 475 40.82 19.41 -39.34
N THR A 476 41.52 18.68 -40.19
CA THR A 476 42.66 19.21 -40.93
C THR A 476 42.73 18.59 -42.31
N ASN A 477 43.35 19.30 -43.25
CA ASN A 477 43.75 18.73 -44.53
C ASN A 477 45.24 18.43 -44.46
N ALA A 478 45.60 17.16 -44.59
CA ALA A 478 46.99 16.73 -44.54
C ALA A 478 47.27 15.63 -45.57
N PRO A 479 48.50 15.60 -46.13
CA PRO A 479 48.94 14.52 -47.02
C PRO A 479 49.12 13.22 -46.23
N LYS A 480 48.56 12.11 -46.74
CA LYS A 480 48.66 10.77 -46.14
C LYS A 480 48.63 9.68 -47.24
N PRO A 481 49.49 8.64 -47.18
CA PRO A 481 50.39 8.28 -46.08
C PRO A 481 51.75 8.99 -46.07
N HIS A 482 52.17 9.59 -47.19
CA HIS A 482 53.49 10.23 -47.31
C HIS A 482 53.36 11.74 -47.58
N GLU A 483 54.41 12.53 -47.32
CA GLU A 483 54.39 13.99 -47.52
C GLU A 483 54.09 14.42 -48.97
N PHE A 484 54.48 13.60 -49.95
CA PHE A 484 54.18 13.81 -51.37
C PHE A 484 52.77 13.34 -51.78
N SER A 485 51.99 12.77 -50.86
CA SER A 485 50.60 12.37 -51.14
C SER A 485 49.73 13.60 -51.33
N LYS A 486 48.65 13.46 -52.11
CA LYS A 486 47.65 14.53 -52.20
C LYS A 486 47.06 14.79 -50.81
N SER A 487 47.00 16.07 -50.42
CA SER A 487 46.37 16.47 -49.17
C SER A 487 44.88 16.13 -49.18
N GLY A 488 44.45 15.38 -48.17
CA GLY A 488 43.06 14.95 -48.01
C GLY A 488 42.49 15.33 -46.65
N PRO A 489 41.15 15.33 -46.51
CA PRO A 489 40.50 15.63 -45.24
C PRO A 489 40.80 14.55 -44.21
N GLN A 490 41.17 14.99 -43.01
CA GLN A 490 41.43 14.17 -41.84
C GLN A 490 40.56 14.70 -40.70
N ARG A 491 39.86 13.80 -40.02
CA ARG A 491 39.04 14.13 -38.85
C ARG A 491 39.47 13.25 -37.68
N LEU A 492 39.72 13.87 -36.54
CA LEU A 492 39.91 13.19 -35.27
C LEU A 492 38.85 13.70 -34.30
N THR A 493 38.05 12.80 -33.77
CA THR A 493 37.12 13.07 -32.68
C THR A 493 37.74 12.52 -31.39
N CYS A 494 37.78 13.33 -30.35
CA CYS A 494 38.27 12.97 -29.03
C CYS A 494 37.18 13.28 -28.00
N LEU A 495 36.66 12.25 -27.36
CA LEU A 495 35.68 12.33 -26.29
C LEU A 495 36.38 12.08 -24.96
N LEU A 496 36.35 13.08 -24.08
CA LEU A 496 36.91 13.04 -22.73
C LEU A 496 35.77 12.96 -21.71
N LYS A 497 35.73 11.90 -20.91
CA LYS A 497 34.90 11.78 -19.70
C LYS A 497 35.78 11.80 -18.44
N SER A 498 35.17 11.71 -17.27
CA SER A 498 35.89 11.68 -15.99
C SER A 498 36.81 10.46 -15.83
N ASP A 499 36.46 9.35 -16.48
CA ASP A 499 37.08 8.02 -16.33
C ASP A 499 37.59 7.43 -17.66
N GLU A 500 37.13 7.94 -18.81
CA GLU A 500 37.51 7.43 -20.13
C GLU A 500 37.92 8.52 -21.13
N LEU A 501 38.91 8.19 -21.98
CA LEU A 501 39.31 8.97 -23.17
C LEU A 501 39.07 8.10 -24.41
N LYS A 502 38.08 8.47 -25.22
CA LYS A 502 37.80 7.80 -26.51
C LYS A 502 38.28 8.66 -27.66
N ILE A 503 39.07 8.08 -28.55
CA ILE A 503 39.56 8.76 -29.74
C ILE A 503 39.14 7.96 -30.97
N ALA A 504 38.46 8.62 -31.91
CA ALA A 504 38.02 8.04 -33.17
C ALA A 504 38.53 8.90 -34.32
N GLY A 505 39.26 8.30 -35.25
CA GLY A 505 39.79 8.99 -36.42
C GLY A 505 39.11 8.52 -37.70
N ALA A 506 38.78 9.45 -38.58
CA ALA A 506 38.41 9.20 -39.97
C ALA A 506 39.47 9.84 -40.86
N PHE A 507 40.24 9.01 -41.56
CA PHE A 507 41.40 9.46 -42.32
C PHE A 507 41.28 9.09 -43.79
N SER A 508 41.46 10.07 -44.67
CA SER A 508 41.60 9.80 -46.10
C SER A 508 43.04 9.43 -46.45
N THR A 509 43.21 8.38 -47.24
CA THR A 509 44.52 7.91 -47.73
C THR A 509 44.54 7.92 -49.25
N HIS A 510 45.59 8.50 -49.83
CA HIS A 510 45.82 8.45 -51.26
C HIS A 510 46.58 7.16 -51.62
N LEU A 511 46.01 6.30 -52.46
CA LEU A 511 46.53 4.95 -52.78
C LEU A 511 47.21 4.84 -54.16
N ALA A 512 47.31 5.92 -54.94
CA ALA A 512 47.89 5.82 -56.28
C ALA A 512 49.44 5.75 -56.21
N TYR A 513 49.99 4.59 -56.56
CA TYR A 513 51.38 4.42 -57.00
C TYR A 513 51.46 4.71 -58.50
N SER A 514 51.63 5.97 -58.86
CA SER A 514 52.22 6.50 -60.12
C SER A 514 51.69 7.90 -60.40
#